data_AF-A0A2P4YPP1-F1
#
_entry.id   AF-A0A2P4YPP1-F1
#
_cell.length_a   1.000
_cell.length_b   1.000
_cell.length_c   1.000
_cell.angle_alpha   90.00
_cell.angle_beta   90.00
_cell.angle_gamma   90.00
#
_symmetry.space_group_name_H-M   'P 1'
#
loop_
_entity.id
_entity.type
_entity.pdbx_description
1 polymer ?
#
loop_
_entity_poly.entity_id
_entity_poly.type
_entity_poly.pdbx_seq_one_letter_code
_entity_poly.pdbx_strand_id
1 'polypeptide(L)'
;MLIIKSRANEPDTSLGVEIGGTRLAKEVVEAVFEYDLSPAVSSYKLSVIGHSLGGLYARYALVQIMDALSCLHVEYVDFVTICTPHLAQEQQQEGVTDADEIEPPRPLLEVMSDPDSEFIRSLKRFNHGTLVAMTDGDVVVPYPSASMRSYSPY
;
A
#
# COMPACT_ATOMS: atom_id res chain seq x y z
N MET A 1 0.52 3.11 23.57
CA MET A 1 0.46 2.24 22.37
C MET A 1 -0.84 2.55 21.66
N LEU A 2 -0.76 2.98 20.40
CA LEU A 2 -1.91 3.28 19.55
C LEU A 2 -2.12 2.11 18.58
N ILE A 3 -3.36 1.62 18.46
CA ILE A 3 -3.75 0.62 17.46
C ILE A 3 -4.85 1.22 16.61
N ILE A 4 -4.61 1.32 15.30
CA ILE A 4 -5.56 1.86 14.34
C ILE A 4 -6.16 0.70 13.56
N LYS A 5 -7.42 0.38 13.82
CA LYS A 5 -8.21 -0.49 12.93
C LYS A 5 -8.90 0.41 11.91
N SER A 6 -8.30 0.50 10.72
CA SER A 6 -8.76 1.41 9.69
C SER A 6 -10.21 1.17 9.28
N ARG A 7 -10.99 2.25 9.16
CA ARG A 7 -12.35 2.28 8.62
C ARG A 7 -12.48 3.15 7.37
N ALA A 8 -11.39 3.81 6.98
CA ALA A 8 -11.29 4.75 5.86
C ALA A 8 -11.95 4.25 4.56
N ASN A 9 -11.92 2.94 4.31
CA ASN A 9 -12.48 2.31 3.11
C ASN A 9 -13.62 1.31 3.41
N GLU A 10 -14.14 1.25 4.64
CA GLU A 10 -15.35 0.45 4.95
C GLU A 10 -16.55 0.82 4.04
N PRO A 11 -16.81 2.11 3.71
CA PRO A 11 -17.97 2.45 2.88
C PRO A 11 -17.82 2.04 1.42
N ASP A 12 -16.60 2.06 0.87
CA ASP A 12 -16.35 1.81 -0.55
C ASP A 12 -14.87 1.51 -0.82
N THR A 13 -14.61 0.34 -1.43
CA THR A 13 -13.28 -0.11 -1.88
C THR A 13 -13.11 -0.03 -3.40
N SER A 14 -14.15 0.35 -4.14
CA SER A 14 -14.19 0.35 -5.61
C SER A 14 -13.60 1.62 -6.26
N LEU A 15 -13.30 2.64 -5.46
CA LEU A 15 -12.79 3.94 -5.92
C LEU A 15 -11.30 3.94 -6.29
N GLY A 16 -10.67 2.77 -6.33
CA GLY A 16 -9.26 2.62 -6.70
C GLY A 16 -8.26 2.90 -5.57
N VAL A 17 -7.01 2.56 -5.85
CA VAL A 17 -5.91 2.59 -4.86
C VAL A 17 -5.54 4.00 -4.45
N GLU A 18 -5.59 4.97 -5.36
CA GLU A 18 -5.24 6.36 -5.10
C GLU A 18 -6.17 7.00 -4.06
N ILE A 19 -7.49 6.89 -4.27
CA ILE A 19 -8.50 7.42 -3.36
C ILE A 19 -8.45 6.66 -2.04
N GLY A 20 -8.41 5.32 -2.09
CA GLY A 20 -8.40 4.51 -0.88
C GLY A 20 -7.15 4.69 -0.02
N GLY A 21 -5.99 4.85 -0.65
CA GLY A 21 -4.73 5.17 0.03
C GLY A 21 -4.71 6.58 0.61
N THR A 22 -5.26 7.58 -0.10
CA THR A 22 -5.40 8.95 0.44
C THR A 22 -6.30 8.99 1.67
N ARG A 23 -7.43 8.26 1.64
CA ARG A 23 -8.32 8.14 2.80
C ARG A 23 -7.63 7.47 3.99
N LEU A 24 -6.88 6.41 3.73
CA LEU A 24 -6.11 5.72 4.76
C LEU A 24 -5.02 6.63 5.37
N ALA A 25 -4.29 7.36 4.53
CA ALA A 25 -3.27 8.30 5.00
C ALA A 25 -3.86 9.35 5.92
N LYS A 26 -4.98 9.96 5.52
CA LYS A 26 -5.69 10.94 6.34
C LYS A 26 -6.08 10.38 7.71
N GLU A 27 -6.73 9.22 7.74
CA GLU A 27 -7.17 8.58 8.99
C GLU A 27 -6.00 8.28 9.93
N VAL A 28 -4.88 7.76 9.39
CA VAL A 28 -3.69 7.45 10.18
C VAL A 28 -3.07 8.72 10.75
N VAL A 29 -2.91 9.76 9.93
CA VAL A 29 -2.31 11.03 10.33
C VAL A 29 -3.15 11.72 11.40
N GLU A 30 -4.47 11.79 11.21
CA GLU A 30 -5.40 12.36 12.20
C GLU A 30 -5.33 11.56 13.51
N ALA A 31 -5.40 10.23 13.47
CA ALA A 31 -5.33 9.40 14.66
C ALA A 31 -3.99 9.53 15.41
N VAL A 32 -2.87 9.68 14.70
CA VAL A 32 -1.54 9.87 15.33
C VAL A 32 -1.45 11.23 16.02
N PHE A 33 -1.94 12.30 15.39
CA PHE A 33 -1.88 13.64 15.97
C PHE A 33 -2.93 13.92 17.05
N GLU A 34 -4.06 13.20 17.05
CA GLU A 34 -5.05 13.24 18.13
C GLU A 34 -4.63 12.41 19.35
N TYR A 35 -3.69 11.48 19.17
CA TYR A 35 -3.18 10.67 20.27
C TYR A 35 -2.22 11.47 21.15
N ASP A 36 -2.32 11.27 22.47
CA ASP A 36 -1.43 11.90 23.45
C ASP A 36 -0.03 11.26 23.38
N LEU A 37 0.78 11.76 22.45
CA LEU A 37 2.16 11.34 22.24
C LEU A 37 3.03 11.90 23.36
N SER A 38 3.63 10.99 24.15
CA SER A 38 4.49 11.39 25.27
C SER A 38 5.74 12.12 24.77
N PRO A 39 6.00 13.37 25.18
CA PRO A 39 7.20 14.09 24.77
C PRO A 39 8.50 13.51 25.38
N ALA A 40 8.37 12.55 26.31
CA ALA A 40 9.52 11.92 26.96
C ALA A 40 10.16 10.79 26.13
N VAL A 41 9.51 10.33 25.06
CA VAL A 41 10.10 9.29 24.19
C VAL A 41 10.99 9.92 23.12
N SER A 42 12.14 9.30 22.89
CA SER A 42 13.09 9.73 21.86
C SER A 42 12.71 9.27 20.46
N SER A 43 11.89 8.22 20.33
CA SER A 43 11.46 7.63 19.07
C SER A 43 10.08 7.01 19.20
N TYR A 44 9.35 6.97 18.09
CA TYR A 44 8.08 6.25 17.95
C TYR A 44 8.27 5.11 16.95
N LYS A 45 7.53 4.01 17.14
CA LYS A 45 7.58 2.86 16.24
C LYS A 45 6.27 2.75 15.47
N LEU A 46 6.37 2.51 14.17
CA LEU A 46 5.23 2.31 13.29
C LEU A 46 5.36 0.98 12.53
N SER A 47 4.36 0.12 12.68
CA SER A 47 4.19 -1.10 11.88
C SER A 47 2.83 -1.05 11.18
N VAL A 48 2.76 -1.62 9.98
CA VAL A 48 1.56 -1.62 9.12
C VAL A 48 1.27 -3.05 8.68
N ILE A 49 -0.01 -3.43 8.79
CA ILE A 49 -0.51 -4.72 8.31
C ILE A 49 -1.64 -4.44 7.33
N GLY A 50 -1.48 -4.87 6.08
CA GLY A 50 -2.49 -4.75 5.03
C GLY A 50 -3.04 -6.13 4.63
N HIS A 51 -4.35 -6.22 4.45
CA HIS A 51 -5.00 -7.42 3.93
C HIS A 51 -5.67 -7.14 2.59
N SER A 52 -5.48 -8.02 1.61
CA SER A 52 -6.03 -7.89 0.26
C SER A 52 -5.70 -6.51 -0.33
N LEU A 53 -6.69 -5.81 -0.89
CA LEU A 53 -6.55 -4.45 -1.42
C LEU A 53 -6.00 -3.44 -0.40
N GLY A 54 -6.19 -3.68 0.91
CA GLY A 54 -5.65 -2.84 1.98
C GLY A 54 -4.13 -2.73 1.99
N GLY A 55 -3.40 -3.75 1.51
CA GLY A 55 -1.95 -3.65 1.35
C GLY A 55 -1.52 -2.68 0.25
N LEU A 56 -2.32 -2.55 -0.83
CA LEU A 56 -2.08 -1.55 -1.87
C LEU A 56 -2.41 -0.14 -1.39
N TYR A 57 -3.52 0.04 -0.67
CA TYR A 57 -3.84 1.32 -0.01
C TYR A 57 -2.73 1.74 0.93
N ALA A 58 -2.20 0.80 1.74
CA ALA A 58 -1.08 1.06 2.64
C ALA A 58 0.16 1.51 1.87
N ARG A 59 0.57 0.78 0.81
CA ARG A 59 1.71 1.18 -0.04
C ARG A 59 1.56 2.62 -0.56
N TYR A 60 0.37 2.99 -1.01
CA TYR A 60 0.09 4.34 -1.49
C TYR A 60 0.14 5.37 -0.35
N ALA A 61 -0.50 5.06 0.78
CA ALA A 61 -0.62 5.94 1.94
C ALA A 61 0.73 6.27 2.59
N LEU A 62 1.71 5.36 2.54
CA LEU A 62 3.00 5.54 3.19
C LEU A 62 3.70 6.84 2.78
N VAL A 63 3.60 7.24 1.51
CA VAL A 63 4.25 8.49 1.04
C VAL A 63 3.70 9.69 1.82
N GLN A 64 2.38 9.79 1.92
CA GLN A 64 1.69 10.87 2.64
C GLN A 64 1.89 10.79 4.16
N ILE A 65 1.83 9.58 4.73
CA ILE A 65 2.05 9.37 6.17
C ILE A 65 3.49 9.76 6.56
N MET A 66 4.48 9.35 5.78
CA MET A 66 5.89 9.66 6.08
C MET A 66 6.19 11.15 5.97
N ASP A 67 5.58 11.83 5.01
CA ASP A 67 5.69 13.29 4.86
C ASP A 67 5.04 14.01 6.04
N ALA A 68 3.80 13.66 6.38
CA ALA A 68 3.05 14.27 7.48
C ALA A 68 3.69 14.03 8.86
N LEU A 69 4.29 12.86 9.07
CA LEU A 69 4.96 12.49 10.32
C LEU A 69 6.45 12.86 10.34
N SER A 70 6.94 13.64 9.36
CA SER A 70 8.35 14.05 9.27
C SER A 70 8.84 14.87 10.49
N CYS A 71 7.92 15.50 11.21
CA CYS A 71 8.21 16.21 12.46
C CYS A 71 8.44 15.27 13.67
N LEU A 72 8.10 13.98 13.54
CA LEU A 72 8.28 12.96 14.55
C LEU A 72 9.49 12.08 14.19
N HIS A 73 10.27 11.67 15.19
CA HIS A 73 11.30 10.65 14.99
C HIS A 73 10.65 9.26 14.99
N VAL A 74 10.22 8.80 13.80
CA VAL A 74 9.57 7.50 13.60
C VAL A 74 10.53 6.46 13.06
N GLU A 75 10.63 5.34 13.76
CA GLU A 75 11.23 4.09 13.30
C GLU A 75 10.13 3.24 12.63
N TYR A 76 10.33 2.90 11.35
CA TYR A 76 9.41 2.05 10.59
C TYR A 76 9.84 0.60 10.75
N VAL A 77 9.04 -0.20 11.43
CA VAL A 77 9.46 -1.52 11.91
C VAL A 77 9.00 -2.61 10.94
N ASP A 78 7.70 -2.90 10.88
CA ASP A 78 7.17 -3.97 10.03
C ASP A 78 6.19 -3.44 8.98
N PHE A 79 6.36 -3.86 7.73
CA PHE A 79 5.35 -3.77 6.69
C PHE A 79 4.93 -5.18 6.27
N VAL A 80 3.72 -5.57 6.65
CA VAL A 80 3.18 -6.92 6.41
C VAL A 80 1.99 -6.83 5.47
N THR A 81 1.97 -7.66 4.43
CA THR A 81 0.78 -7.84 3.59
C THR A 81 0.32 -9.29 3.58
N ILE A 82 -1.00 -9.48 3.55
CA ILE A 82 -1.65 -10.78 3.52
C ILE A 82 -2.62 -10.80 2.35
N CYS A 83 -2.41 -11.71 1.41
CA CYS A 83 -3.20 -11.87 0.19
C CYS A 83 -3.33 -10.57 -0.63
N THR A 84 -2.33 -9.69 -0.63
CA THR A 84 -2.41 -8.42 -1.35
C THR A 84 -1.99 -8.60 -2.81
N PRO A 85 -2.78 -8.18 -3.81
CA PRO A 85 -2.41 -8.29 -5.23
C PRO A 85 -1.33 -7.26 -5.59
N HIS A 86 -0.06 -7.58 -5.35
CA HIS A 86 1.07 -6.67 -5.59
C HIS A 86 1.40 -6.46 -7.06
N LEU A 87 1.09 -7.45 -7.91
CA LEU A 87 1.26 -7.37 -9.36
C LEU A 87 -0.08 -7.06 -10.04
N ALA A 88 -0.04 -6.14 -11.00
CA ALA A 88 -1.15 -5.95 -11.93
C ALA A 88 -1.31 -7.22 -12.77
N GLN A 89 -2.54 -7.72 -12.91
CA GLN A 89 -2.86 -8.57 -14.04
C GLN A 89 -3.07 -7.64 -15.24
N GLU A 90 -2.43 -7.93 -16.38
CA GLU A 90 -2.76 -7.28 -17.63
C GLU A 90 -4.25 -7.51 -17.92
N GLN A 91 -5.09 -6.51 -17.67
CA GLN A 91 -6.34 -6.43 -18.38
C GLN A 91 -6.03 -5.76 -19.71
N GLN A 92 -6.08 -6.53 -20.79
CA GLN A 92 -6.14 -5.97 -22.13
C GLN A 92 -7.38 -5.08 -22.19
N GLN A 93 -7.21 -3.77 -22.01
CA GLN A 93 -8.16 -2.82 -22.57
C GLN A 93 -7.85 -2.79 -24.06
N GLU A 94 -8.63 -3.52 -24.86
CA GLU A 94 -8.64 -3.40 -26.31
C GLU A 94 -9.11 -1.98 -26.67
N GLY A 95 -8.17 -1.03 -26.67
CA GLY A 95 -8.37 0.33 -27.14
C GLY A 95 -8.12 0.39 -28.64
N VAL A 96 -9.19 0.64 -29.39
CA VAL A 96 -9.12 1.02 -30.81
C VAL A 96 -8.15 2.20 -30.96
N THR A 97 -7.07 2.00 -31.71
CA THR A 97 -6.03 3.01 -31.93
C THR A 97 -6.45 3.91 -33.10
N ASP A 98 -6.91 5.12 -32.81
CA ASP A 98 -6.87 6.23 -33.77
C ASP A 98 -5.51 6.94 -33.65
N ALA A 99 -4.96 7.32 -34.80
CA ALA A 99 -3.56 7.66 -35.02
C ALA A 99 -3.16 9.08 -34.57
N ASP A 100 -3.31 9.39 -33.27
CA ASP A 100 -2.66 10.52 -32.60
C ASP A 100 -2.10 10.02 -31.24
N GLU A 101 -0.86 9.54 -31.24
CA GLU A 101 -0.21 8.88 -30.08
C GLU A 101 0.09 9.87 -28.94
N ILE A 102 -0.89 10.09 -28.07
CA ILE A 102 -0.62 10.43 -26.67
C ILE A 102 -0.33 9.09 -25.98
N GLU A 103 0.92 8.85 -25.56
CA GLU A 103 1.23 7.65 -24.77
C GLU A 103 0.24 7.57 -23.58
N PRO A 104 -0.46 6.44 -23.39
CA PRO A 104 -1.40 6.32 -22.30
C PRO A 104 -0.65 6.46 -20.96
N PRO A 105 -1.27 7.10 -19.95
CA PRO A 105 -0.63 7.26 -18.65
C PRO A 105 -0.28 5.88 -18.06
N ARG A 106 0.93 5.76 -17.52
CA ARG A 106 1.42 4.53 -16.90
C ARG A 106 0.43 4.04 -15.82
N PRO A 107 0.05 2.75 -15.81
CA PRO A 107 -0.82 2.19 -14.77
C PRO A 107 -0.27 2.44 -13.36
N LEU A 108 -1.14 2.77 -12.41
CA LEU A 108 -0.72 3.14 -11.04
C LEU A 108 0.12 2.07 -10.35
N LEU A 109 -0.20 0.78 -10.53
CA LEU A 109 0.61 -0.30 -9.94
C LEU A 109 2.01 -0.38 -10.53
N GLU A 110 2.18 0.02 -11.79
CA GLU A 110 3.50 0.13 -12.43
C GLU A 110 4.27 1.30 -11.80
N VAL A 111 3.64 2.47 -11.68
CA VAL A 111 4.23 3.64 -11.02
C VAL A 111 4.64 3.33 -9.58
N MET A 112 3.79 2.62 -8.82
CA MET A 112 4.08 2.21 -7.44
C MET A 112 5.15 1.12 -7.31
N SER A 113 5.51 0.46 -8.41
CA SER A 113 6.51 -0.61 -8.46
C SER A 113 7.82 -0.17 -9.11
N ASP A 114 7.86 1.04 -9.67
CA ASP A 114 9.06 1.67 -10.18
C ASP A 114 10.12 1.78 -9.06
N PRO A 115 11.33 1.21 -9.24
CA PRO A 115 12.38 1.20 -8.21
C PRO A 115 12.79 2.57 -7.68
N ASP A 116 12.60 3.62 -8.48
CA ASP A 116 12.95 5.01 -8.18
C ASP A 116 11.76 5.82 -7.62
N SER A 117 10.56 5.23 -7.59
CA SER A 117 9.37 5.87 -7.03
C SER A 117 9.49 6.12 -5.52
N GLU A 118 8.77 7.15 -5.04
CA GLU A 118 8.60 7.39 -3.60
C GLU A 118 7.96 6.19 -2.90
N PHE A 119 7.09 5.44 -3.58
CA PHE A 119 6.44 4.25 -3.00
C PHE A 119 7.44 3.16 -2.62
N ILE A 120 8.39 2.85 -3.52
CA ILE A 120 9.47 1.90 -3.22
C ILE A 120 10.44 2.47 -2.19
N ARG A 121 10.76 3.78 -2.26
CA ARG A 121 11.62 4.43 -1.26
C ARG A 121 11.01 4.40 0.14
N SER A 122 9.71 4.66 0.28
CA SER A 122 8.97 4.52 1.53
C SER A 122 9.00 3.09 2.06
N LEU A 123 8.72 2.08 1.23
CA LEU A 123 8.78 0.67 1.65
C LEU A 123 10.17 0.28 2.14
N LYS A 124 11.24 0.75 1.49
CA LYS A 124 12.63 0.50 1.90
C LYS A 124 13.01 1.10 3.26
N ARG A 125 12.18 2.00 3.83
CA ARG A 125 12.41 2.53 5.19
C ARG A 125 12.01 1.57 6.30
N PHE A 126 11.21 0.54 6.00
CA PHE A 126 10.84 -0.48 6.99
C PHE A 126 11.98 -1.46 7.22
N ASN A 127 12.26 -1.77 8.49
CA ASN A 127 13.26 -2.77 8.87
C ASN A 127 12.90 -4.18 8.35
N HIS A 128 11.60 -4.50 8.33
CA HIS A 128 11.09 -5.79 7.92
C HIS A 128 9.93 -5.66 6.93
N GLY A 129 10.01 -6.38 5.81
CA GLY A 129 8.93 -6.55 4.85
C GLY A 129 8.52 -8.01 4.77
N THR A 130 7.24 -8.31 5.02
CA THR A 130 6.69 -9.68 4.96
C THR A 130 5.51 -9.73 4.00
N LEU A 131 5.57 -10.64 3.02
CA LEU A 131 4.49 -10.92 2.07
C LEU A 131 3.93 -12.31 2.36
N VAL A 132 2.64 -12.41 2.63
CA VAL A 132 1.93 -13.68 2.85
C VAL A 132 0.96 -13.89 1.69
N ALA A 133 1.18 -14.95 0.92
CA ALA A 133 0.30 -15.39 -0.15
C ALA A 133 -0.33 -16.74 0.20
N MET A 134 -1.62 -16.90 -0.10
CA MET A 134 -2.34 -18.16 0.10
C MET A 134 -2.26 -19.01 -1.17
N THR A 135 -1.89 -20.28 -1.02
CA THR A 135 -1.76 -21.23 -2.13
C THR A 135 -3.09 -21.85 -2.52
N ASP A 136 -3.98 -22.03 -1.53
CA ASP A 136 -5.27 -22.69 -1.67
C ASP A 136 -6.36 -21.91 -0.95
N GLY A 137 -7.57 -21.94 -1.50
CA GLY A 137 -8.78 -21.36 -0.90
C GLY A 137 -8.99 -19.87 -1.12
N ASP A 138 -7.99 -19.13 -1.59
CA ASP A 138 -8.15 -17.75 -2.02
C ASP A 138 -8.55 -17.70 -3.50
N VAL A 139 -9.86 -17.52 -3.74
CA VAL A 139 -10.42 -17.41 -5.10
C VAL A 139 -10.48 -15.98 -5.61
N VAL A 140 -10.09 -15.01 -4.78
CA VAL A 140 -10.22 -13.58 -5.07
C VAL A 140 -8.88 -13.01 -5.53
N VAL A 141 -7.78 -13.39 -4.87
CA VAL A 141 -6.45 -12.90 -5.18
C VAL A 141 -5.60 -14.03 -5.76
N PRO A 142 -5.24 -13.99 -7.05
CA PRO A 142 -4.39 -15.00 -7.65
C PRO A 142 -3.05 -15.12 -6.92
N TYR A 143 -2.63 -16.35 -6.61
CA TYR A 143 -1.34 -16.61 -5.95
C TYR A 143 -0.15 -15.86 -6.58
N PRO A 144 0.01 -15.81 -7.92
CA PRO A 144 1.12 -15.09 -8.54
C PRO A 144 1.17 -13.61 -8.17
N SER A 145 0.01 -12.95 -8.07
CA SER A 145 -0.06 -11.52 -7.75
C SER A 145 0.24 -11.24 -6.27
N ALA A 146 -0.15 -12.14 -5.36
CA ALA A 146 0.18 -12.03 -3.94
C ALA A 146 1.63 -12.41 -3.60
N SER A 147 2.18 -13.41 -4.29
CA SER A 147 3.54 -13.90 -4.06
C SER A 147 4.62 -13.14 -4.83
N MET A 148 4.21 -12.19 -5.69
CA MET A 148 5.09 -11.50 -6.65
C MET A 148 5.89 -12.48 -7.52
N ARG A 149 5.22 -13.53 -8.02
CA ARG A 149 5.79 -14.54 -8.92
C ARG A 149 5.09 -14.52 -10.26
N SER A 150 5.76 -15.03 -11.29
CA SER A 150 5.20 -15.17 -12.64
C SER A 150 4.37 -16.44 -12.84
N TYR A 151 4.34 -17.36 -11.87
CA TYR A 151 3.63 -18.65 -11.98
C TYR A 151 3.08 -19.13 -10.64
N SER A 152 2.03 -19.95 -10.68
CA SER A 152 1.55 -20.74 -9.54
C SER A 152 2.34 -22.05 -9.48
N PRO A 153 2.89 -22.46 -8.32
CA PRO A 153 3.56 -23.75 -8.17
C PRO A 153 2.59 -24.94 -8.02
N TYR A 154 1.27 -24.69 -8.04
CA TYR A 154 0.19 -25.67 -8.00
C TYR A 154 -0.72 -25.51 -9.21
#